data_AF-A0A954PTZ3-F1
#
_entry.id   AF-A0A954PTZ3-F1
#
_cell.length_a   1.000
_cell.length_b   1.000
_cell.length_c   1.000
_cell.angle_alpha   90.00
_cell.angle_beta   90.00
_cell.angle_gamma   90.00
#
_symmetry.space_group_name_H-M   'P 1'
#
loop_
_entity.id
_entity.type
_entity.pdbx_description
1 polymer ?
#
loop_
_entity_poly.entity_id
_entity_poly.type
_entity_poly.pdbx_seq_one_letter_code
_entity_poly.pdbx_strand_id
1 'polypeptide(L)'
;NWEFKFLRRAVTEDAEVELTGLIRMANKEPKFSFRDKEVSSTNPLFQGLGDDAEETAEQYDEPVMIRIGVKENDELASGFPKTEEDLFYFDALILDDIEPEFFSQDQLEMVRRFVSSRGGGLLMLGGQEMFRGRSFADSFLGDLSPLYVKLTDVGPPQQYNMALTREGMLQPWMRLRQTAAEESKRLRTMPPFDSVNAVGSLKPGAYQLASVTGKDGQSQPAIAVQRFGKGKVGAVAIADLWRWTMRPDPENSDDSAQYWRQITRWLVGDVPRRADLSARPSPDDDDAVVLRVDAYDESFLPLENPTISINVVKPDGQSLTLDAKPIGEIPGAFTAEYYDDHPGQYVATAEVRSDDGELVGTPKAGWTRQIAGKEFDSIGVNRPLLERIAKESGGELIKEEDLELFSRKLKSEKVPVMETWVYPLWHRGWVIALALGCLCGEWGLRRLRGLP
;
A
#
# COMPACT_ATOMS: atom_id res chain seq x y z
N ASN A 1 6.18 -15.54 -27.21
CA ASN A 1 5.38 -14.98 -26.10
C ASN A 1 4.52 -13.82 -26.63
N TRP A 2 3.20 -14.02 -26.81
CA TRP A 2 2.28 -12.98 -27.31
C TRP A 2 1.71 -12.11 -26.20
N GLU A 3 1.50 -12.65 -25.00
CA GLU A 3 0.94 -11.89 -23.87
C GLU A 3 1.87 -10.76 -23.48
N PHE A 4 3.16 -11.05 -23.29
CA PHE A 4 4.17 -10.02 -23.04
C PHE A 4 4.14 -8.89 -24.07
N LYS A 5 4.01 -9.23 -25.37
CA LYS A 5 3.97 -8.23 -26.45
C LYS A 5 2.78 -7.28 -26.30
N PHE A 6 1.59 -7.82 -26.00
CA PHE A 6 0.38 -7.03 -25.88
C PHE A 6 0.32 -6.25 -24.57
N LEU A 7 0.74 -6.87 -23.46
CA LEU A 7 0.92 -6.22 -22.17
C LEU A 7 1.87 -5.01 -22.30
N ARG A 8 3.07 -5.22 -22.85
CA ARG A 8 4.06 -4.15 -23.03
C ARG A 8 3.47 -3.00 -23.84
N ARG A 9 2.81 -3.29 -24.97
CA ARG A 9 2.18 -2.27 -25.80
C ARG A 9 1.10 -1.50 -25.03
N ALA A 10 0.32 -2.17 -24.20
CA ALA A 10 -0.75 -1.54 -23.41
C ALA A 10 -0.21 -0.57 -22.35
N VAL A 11 0.97 -0.86 -21.78
CA VAL A 11 1.57 -0.03 -20.70
C VAL A 11 2.62 0.96 -21.19
N THR A 12 3.06 0.88 -22.45
CA THR A 12 4.12 1.76 -23.00
C THR A 12 3.74 3.25 -22.95
N GLU A 13 2.44 3.58 -23.01
CA GLU A 13 1.95 4.96 -22.90
C GLU A 13 1.53 5.34 -21.47
N ASP A 14 1.67 4.43 -20.49
CA ASP A 14 1.37 4.73 -19.09
C ASP A 14 2.53 5.53 -18.47
N ALA A 15 2.22 6.66 -17.85
CA ALA A 15 3.23 7.56 -17.26
C ALA A 15 3.68 7.11 -15.87
N GLU A 16 2.94 6.21 -15.21
CA GLU A 16 3.18 5.79 -13.83
C GLU A 16 3.73 4.37 -13.72
N VAL A 17 3.74 3.61 -14.81
CA VAL A 17 4.15 2.21 -14.82
C VAL A 17 5.17 1.96 -15.90
N GLU A 18 6.22 1.24 -15.54
CA GLU A 18 7.28 0.81 -16.44
C GLU A 18 7.42 -0.71 -16.38
N LEU A 19 7.72 -1.32 -17.53
CA LEU A 19 7.78 -2.76 -17.68
C LEU A 19 9.12 -3.18 -18.28
N THR A 20 9.94 -3.80 -17.44
CA THR A 20 11.12 -4.56 -17.86
C THR A 20 10.71 -6.02 -18.12
N GLY A 21 11.17 -6.60 -19.23
CA GLY A 21 10.92 -7.98 -19.60
C GLY A 21 12.19 -8.78 -19.78
N LEU A 22 12.19 -10.01 -19.27
CA LEU A 22 13.22 -11.02 -19.48
C LEU A 22 12.61 -12.19 -20.24
N ILE A 23 13.02 -12.41 -21.50
CA ILE A 23 12.43 -13.41 -22.38
C ILE A 23 13.43 -14.52 -22.65
N ARG A 24 13.07 -15.75 -22.31
CA ARG A 24 13.84 -16.95 -22.68
C ARG A 24 13.66 -17.27 -24.16
N MET A 25 14.76 -17.28 -24.91
CA MET A 25 14.80 -17.72 -26.31
C MET A 25 15.07 -19.21 -26.46
N ALA A 26 15.93 -19.76 -25.60
CA ALA A 26 16.34 -21.15 -25.66
C ALA A 26 16.47 -21.75 -24.24
N ASN A 27 16.17 -23.04 -24.12
CA ASN A 27 16.38 -23.79 -22.90
C ASN A 27 17.86 -24.12 -22.70
N LYS A 28 18.26 -24.37 -21.45
CA LYS A 28 19.57 -24.92 -21.11
C LYS A 28 19.73 -26.31 -21.77
N GLU A 29 20.76 -26.49 -22.60
CA GLU A 29 21.09 -27.82 -23.14
C GLU A 29 22.13 -28.52 -22.26
N PRO A 30 21.87 -29.77 -21.81
CA PRO A 30 22.86 -30.52 -21.03
C PRO A 30 24.07 -30.88 -21.89
N LYS A 31 25.27 -30.55 -21.41
CA LYS A 31 26.54 -30.84 -22.07
C LYS A 31 26.78 -32.36 -22.15
N PHE A 32 26.58 -32.96 -23.33
CA PHE A 32 27.10 -34.31 -23.60
C PHE A 32 28.56 -34.20 -24.04
N SER A 33 29.50 -34.28 -23.10
CA SER A 33 30.92 -34.41 -23.44
C SER A 33 31.21 -35.85 -23.90
N PHE A 34 30.83 -36.20 -25.12
CA PHE A 34 31.55 -37.25 -25.83
C PHE A 34 32.89 -36.67 -26.29
N ARG A 35 33.94 -37.49 -26.25
CA ARG A 35 35.38 -37.16 -26.35
C ARG A 35 35.78 -36.54 -27.71
N ASP A 36 35.21 -35.40 -28.07
CA ASP A 36 35.65 -34.60 -29.21
C ASP A 36 36.37 -33.33 -28.73
N LYS A 37 37.53 -33.08 -29.32
CA LYS A 37 38.43 -31.96 -28.97
C LYS A 37 37.99 -30.61 -29.56
N GLU A 38 36.86 -30.56 -30.26
CA GLU A 38 36.37 -29.39 -31.01
C GLU A 38 34.92 -29.01 -30.65
N VAL A 39 34.52 -29.16 -29.38
CA VAL A 39 33.22 -28.64 -28.94
C VAL A 39 33.40 -27.21 -28.44
N SER A 40 32.90 -26.24 -29.23
CA SER A 40 32.83 -24.83 -28.83
C SER A 40 32.09 -24.67 -27.49
N SER A 41 32.58 -23.83 -26.59
CA SER A 41 31.97 -23.56 -25.28
C SER A 41 30.75 -22.63 -25.34
N THR A 42 30.54 -21.96 -26.47
CA THR A 42 29.49 -20.97 -26.72
C THR A 42 28.29 -21.56 -27.45
N ASN A 43 27.10 -21.10 -27.11
CA ASN A 43 25.82 -21.54 -27.69
C ASN A 43 25.82 -21.38 -29.24
N PRO A 44 25.22 -22.30 -30.03
CA PRO A 44 25.25 -22.25 -31.50
C PRO A 44 24.64 -20.99 -32.10
N LEU A 45 23.73 -20.32 -31.37
CA LEU A 45 23.15 -19.04 -31.77
C LEU A 45 24.18 -17.91 -31.88
N PHE A 46 25.32 -18.05 -31.19
CA PHE A 46 26.42 -17.08 -31.22
C PHE A 46 27.55 -17.50 -32.18
N GLN A 47 27.47 -18.67 -32.83
CA GLN A 47 28.49 -19.10 -33.78
C GLN A 47 28.50 -18.22 -35.05
N GLY A 48 29.62 -17.54 -35.29
CA GLY A 48 29.84 -16.72 -36.49
C GLY A 48 29.49 -15.24 -36.34
N LEU A 49 29.02 -14.81 -35.17
CA LEU A 49 29.06 -13.39 -34.77
C LEU A 49 30.50 -13.14 -34.25
N GLY A 50 31.23 -12.21 -34.86
CA GLY A 50 32.67 -12.00 -34.62
C GLY A 50 33.04 -11.75 -33.15
N ASP A 51 34.35 -11.71 -32.87
CA ASP A 51 34.96 -11.77 -31.52
C ASP A 51 34.28 -10.91 -30.42
N ASP A 52 33.73 -9.74 -30.76
CA ASP A 52 33.01 -8.87 -29.81
C ASP A 52 31.73 -9.51 -29.22
N ALA A 53 31.11 -10.47 -29.92
CA ALA A 53 29.93 -11.19 -29.46
C ALA A 53 30.29 -12.40 -28.58
N GLU A 54 31.51 -12.95 -28.69
CA GLU A 54 31.96 -14.10 -27.90
C GLU A 54 32.24 -13.74 -26.44
N GLU A 55 32.66 -12.50 -26.14
CA GLU A 55 32.89 -12.05 -24.74
C GLU A 55 31.58 -11.91 -23.94
N THR A 56 30.46 -11.61 -24.61
CA THR A 56 29.11 -11.56 -24.03
C THR A 56 28.28 -12.81 -24.30
N ALA A 57 28.86 -13.80 -25.01
CA ALA A 57 28.12 -14.99 -25.40
C ALA A 57 27.87 -15.87 -24.18
N GLU A 58 26.60 -16.16 -23.92
CA GLU A 58 26.21 -17.09 -22.88
C GLU A 58 26.78 -18.49 -23.17
N GLN A 59 27.25 -19.13 -22.10
CA GLN A 59 27.80 -20.48 -22.18
C GLN A 59 26.68 -21.48 -22.51
N TYR A 60 27.04 -22.61 -23.12
CA TYR A 60 26.10 -23.66 -23.53
C TYR A 60 25.17 -24.17 -22.41
N ASP A 61 25.52 -23.93 -21.14
CA ASP A 61 24.77 -24.35 -19.97
C ASP A 61 23.89 -23.24 -19.35
N GLU A 62 23.72 -22.10 -20.00
CA GLU A 62 22.82 -21.03 -19.55
C GLU A 62 21.68 -20.82 -20.56
N PRO A 63 20.44 -20.52 -20.09
CA PRO A 63 19.32 -20.24 -20.98
C PRO A 63 19.50 -18.86 -21.63
N VAL A 64 19.43 -18.79 -22.96
CA VAL A 64 19.55 -17.52 -23.71
C VAL A 64 18.40 -16.58 -23.37
N MET A 65 18.72 -15.47 -22.71
CA MET A 65 17.73 -14.47 -22.31
C MET A 65 17.87 -13.17 -23.11
N ILE A 66 16.74 -12.61 -23.54
CA ILE A 66 16.68 -11.25 -24.08
C ILE A 66 16.03 -10.33 -23.05
N ARG A 67 16.69 -9.20 -22.82
CA ARG A 67 16.21 -8.11 -21.98
C ARG A 67 15.50 -7.07 -22.82
N ILE A 68 14.35 -6.61 -22.37
CA ILE A 68 13.52 -5.63 -23.08
C ILE A 68 13.02 -4.59 -22.10
N GLY A 69 13.17 -3.31 -22.43
CA GLY A 69 12.64 -2.21 -21.61
C GLY A 69 13.46 -1.92 -20.35
N VAL A 70 14.73 -2.32 -20.31
CA VAL A 70 15.68 -1.98 -19.24
C VAL A 70 16.04 -0.49 -19.27
N LYS A 71 16.21 0.11 -18.09
CA LYS A 71 16.68 1.50 -17.92
C LYS A 71 18.19 1.59 -18.08
N GLU A 72 18.88 0.68 -17.43
CA GLU A 72 20.33 0.65 -17.35
C GLU A 72 20.85 -0.58 -18.09
N ASN A 73 22.04 -0.44 -18.70
CA ASN A 73 22.62 -1.53 -19.47
C ASN A 73 22.90 -2.78 -18.62
N ASP A 74 23.06 -2.61 -17.31
CA ASP A 74 23.40 -3.67 -16.36
C ASP A 74 22.15 -4.30 -15.70
N GLU A 75 20.97 -3.67 -15.82
CA GLU A 75 19.71 -4.17 -15.25
C GLU A 75 19.38 -5.56 -15.83
N LEU A 76 19.24 -6.56 -14.96
CA LEU A 76 19.00 -7.97 -15.31
C LEU A 76 20.04 -8.59 -16.26
N ALA A 77 21.24 -8.01 -16.39
CA ALA A 77 22.27 -8.48 -17.32
C ALA A 77 22.65 -9.95 -17.09
N SER A 78 22.63 -10.42 -15.83
CA SER A 78 22.88 -11.81 -15.46
C SER A 78 21.61 -12.69 -15.39
N GLY A 79 20.52 -12.26 -16.01
CA GLY A 79 19.22 -12.95 -15.99
C GLY A 79 18.35 -12.59 -14.79
N PHE A 80 17.58 -13.56 -14.27
CA PHE A 80 16.70 -13.34 -13.13
C PHE A 80 17.53 -12.97 -11.87
N PRO A 81 17.08 -12.02 -11.03
CA PRO A 81 17.84 -11.57 -9.86
C PRO A 81 18.34 -12.71 -8.98
N LYS A 82 19.50 -12.50 -8.35
CA LYS A 82 20.13 -13.46 -7.44
C LYS A 82 20.12 -12.98 -5.98
N THR A 83 19.86 -11.70 -5.74
CA THR A 83 19.78 -11.10 -4.40
C THR A 83 18.42 -10.43 -4.17
N GLU A 84 18.07 -10.26 -2.89
CA GLU A 84 16.81 -9.63 -2.50
C GLU A 84 16.78 -8.16 -2.92
N GLU A 85 17.90 -7.44 -2.83
CA GLU A 85 17.98 -6.02 -3.21
C GLU A 85 17.59 -5.81 -4.68
N ASP A 86 18.16 -6.63 -5.57
CA ASP A 86 17.89 -6.57 -7.02
C ASP A 86 16.43 -6.90 -7.35
N LEU A 87 15.82 -7.88 -6.65
CA LEU A 87 14.43 -8.25 -6.88
C LEU A 87 13.46 -7.24 -6.25
N PHE A 88 13.78 -6.71 -5.08
CA PHE A 88 12.90 -5.83 -4.30
C PHE A 88 12.88 -4.41 -4.85
N TYR A 89 13.81 -4.06 -5.75
CA TYR A 89 13.72 -2.89 -6.62
C TYR A 89 12.39 -2.83 -7.39
N PHE A 90 11.83 -3.98 -7.79
CA PHE A 90 10.58 -4.04 -8.55
C PHE A 90 9.33 -3.98 -7.67
N ASP A 91 8.24 -3.40 -8.18
CA ASP A 91 6.95 -3.37 -7.46
C ASP A 91 6.11 -4.63 -7.64
N ALA A 92 6.19 -5.25 -8.82
CA ALA A 92 5.46 -6.46 -9.15
C ALA A 92 6.24 -7.36 -10.11
N LEU A 93 5.92 -8.66 -10.07
CA LEU A 93 6.45 -9.70 -10.94
C LEU A 93 5.31 -10.33 -11.75
N ILE A 94 5.54 -10.52 -13.04
CA ILE A 94 4.62 -11.23 -13.93
C ILE A 94 5.37 -12.44 -14.50
N LEU A 95 4.93 -13.64 -14.13
CA LEU A 95 5.48 -14.89 -14.60
C LEU A 95 4.59 -15.42 -15.72
N ASP A 96 5.12 -15.48 -16.92
CA ASP A 96 4.37 -15.83 -18.13
C ASP A 96 4.91 -17.10 -18.77
N ASP A 97 4.15 -18.19 -18.60
CA ASP A 97 4.45 -19.51 -19.14
C ASP A 97 5.88 -20.01 -18.87
N ILE A 98 6.29 -19.95 -17.60
CA ILE A 98 7.61 -20.39 -17.13
C ILE A 98 7.47 -21.52 -16.10
N GLU A 99 8.28 -22.57 -16.26
CA GLU A 99 8.32 -23.69 -15.33
C GLU A 99 9.06 -23.35 -14.02
N PRO A 100 8.68 -23.93 -12.87
CA PRO A 100 9.39 -23.73 -11.61
C PRO A 100 10.88 -24.06 -11.67
N GLU A 101 11.26 -25.05 -12.49
CA GLU A 101 12.62 -25.53 -12.67
C GLU A 101 13.56 -24.53 -13.35
N PHE A 102 13.01 -23.48 -13.96
CA PHE A 102 13.79 -22.35 -14.45
C PHE A 102 14.52 -21.64 -13.30
N PHE A 103 13.91 -21.60 -12.12
CA PHE A 103 14.44 -20.92 -10.95
C PHE A 103 15.24 -21.88 -10.07
N SER A 104 16.29 -21.36 -9.45
CA SER A 104 16.89 -22.03 -8.29
C SER A 104 15.94 -22.04 -7.09
N GLN A 105 16.15 -22.94 -6.14
CA GLN A 105 15.36 -22.97 -4.90
C GLN A 105 15.44 -21.64 -4.13
N ASP A 106 16.62 -21.02 -4.09
CA ASP A 106 16.83 -19.73 -3.43
C ASP A 106 16.03 -18.61 -4.14
N GLN A 107 15.99 -18.61 -5.47
CA GLN A 107 15.19 -17.65 -6.24
C GLN A 107 13.68 -17.84 -6.01
N LEU A 108 13.21 -19.09 -5.92
CA LEU A 108 11.81 -19.38 -5.62
C LEU A 108 11.42 -18.92 -4.20
N GLU A 109 12.30 -19.15 -3.22
CA GLU A 109 12.11 -18.64 -1.87
C GLU A 109 12.11 -17.10 -1.86
N MET A 110 13.00 -16.48 -2.64
CA MET A 110 13.09 -15.03 -2.79
C MET A 110 11.82 -14.43 -3.40
N VAL A 111 11.22 -15.07 -4.41
CA VAL A 111 9.91 -14.68 -4.95
C VAL A 111 8.82 -14.76 -3.87
N ARG A 112 8.87 -15.79 -3.01
CA ARG A 112 7.95 -15.88 -1.87
C ARG A 112 8.16 -14.75 -0.87
N ARG A 113 9.40 -14.36 -0.58
CA ARG A 113 9.71 -13.22 0.32
C ARG A 113 9.33 -11.88 -0.30
N PHE A 114 9.52 -11.71 -1.60
CA PHE A 114 9.06 -10.55 -2.38
C PHE A 114 7.55 -10.32 -2.19
N VAL A 115 6.74 -11.37 -2.28
CA VAL A 115 5.30 -11.23 -2.05
C VAL A 115 4.98 -11.09 -0.57
N SER A 116 5.52 -11.96 0.28
CA SER A 116 5.10 -12.05 1.69
C SER A 116 5.63 -10.94 2.60
N SER A 117 6.89 -10.55 2.42
CA SER A 117 7.65 -9.71 3.36
C SER A 117 7.85 -8.29 2.83
N ARG A 118 8.30 -8.14 1.58
CA ARG A 118 8.30 -6.84 0.88
C ARG A 118 6.85 -6.39 0.69
N GLY A 119 6.00 -7.24 0.12
CA GLY A 119 4.61 -6.89 -0.20
C GLY A 119 4.38 -6.55 -1.67
N GLY A 120 5.24 -7.04 -2.56
CA GLY A 120 5.08 -6.88 -4.00
C GLY A 120 3.89 -7.66 -4.56
N GLY A 121 3.47 -7.29 -5.77
CA GLY A 121 2.43 -8.00 -6.52
C GLY A 121 3.02 -9.14 -7.35
N LEU A 122 2.36 -10.30 -7.38
CA LEU A 122 2.72 -11.42 -8.27
C LEU A 122 1.54 -11.78 -9.18
N LEU A 123 1.78 -11.88 -10.49
CA LEU A 123 0.82 -12.42 -11.44
C LEU A 123 1.41 -13.66 -12.12
N MET A 124 0.68 -14.76 -12.10
CA MET A 124 1.04 -15.97 -12.84
C MET A 124 0.07 -16.15 -14.01
N LEU A 125 0.61 -16.17 -15.22
CA LEU A 125 -0.14 -16.38 -16.46
C LEU A 125 -0.03 -17.84 -16.89
N GLY A 126 -1.19 -18.40 -17.23
CA GLY A 126 -1.32 -19.77 -17.69
C GLY A 126 -0.64 -19.99 -19.03
N GLY A 127 -0.29 -21.24 -19.29
CA GLY A 127 0.50 -21.63 -20.45
C GLY A 127 0.78 -23.13 -20.47
N GLN A 128 1.73 -23.56 -21.29
CA GLN A 128 2.13 -24.97 -21.39
C GLN A 128 2.89 -25.46 -20.16
N GLU A 129 3.68 -24.58 -19.55
CA GLU A 129 4.60 -24.83 -18.44
C GLU A 129 4.04 -24.37 -17.08
N MET A 130 3.15 -23.37 -17.07
CA MET A 130 2.52 -22.85 -15.84
C MET A 130 1.30 -23.70 -15.40
N PHE A 131 1.04 -23.76 -14.08
CA PHE A 131 -0.11 -24.46 -13.48
C PHE A 131 -0.23 -25.95 -13.88
N ARG A 132 0.89 -26.66 -14.03
CA ARG A 132 0.90 -28.05 -14.46
C ARG A 132 1.85 -28.91 -13.64
N GLY A 133 1.46 -30.17 -13.44
CA GLY A 133 2.32 -31.19 -12.87
C GLY A 133 2.54 -31.05 -11.37
N ARG A 134 3.30 -32.01 -10.81
CA ARG A 134 3.65 -32.01 -9.38
C ARG A 134 4.73 -31.00 -9.06
N SER A 135 5.66 -30.74 -9.97
CA SER A 135 6.74 -29.79 -9.71
C SER A 135 6.21 -28.39 -9.42
N PHE A 136 5.22 -27.92 -10.17
CA PHE A 136 4.52 -26.68 -9.83
C PHE A 136 3.81 -26.79 -8.48
N ALA A 137 2.99 -27.83 -8.28
CA ALA A 137 2.17 -27.99 -7.07
C ALA A 137 3.00 -28.04 -5.78
N ASP A 138 4.18 -28.66 -5.82
CA ASP A 138 5.07 -28.85 -4.68
C ASP A 138 6.12 -27.73 -4.53
N SER A 139 6.15 -26.76 -5.46
CA SER A 139 7.08 -25.61 -5.42
C SER A 139 6.54 -24.42 -4.62
N PHE A 140 7.41 -23.46 -4.31
CA PHE A 140 6.99 -22.17 -3.73
C PHE A 140 6.01 -21.39 -4.63
N LEU A 141 6.06 -21.55 -5.96
CA LEU A 141 5.05 -20.96 -6.86
C LEU A 141 3.68 -21.62 -6.67
N GLY A 142 3.68 -22.95 -6.50
CA GLY A 142 2.51 -23.72 -6.12
C GLY A 142 1.90 -23.22 -4.81
N ASP A 143 2.72 -22.96 -3.79
CA ASP A 143 2.30 -22.39 -2.51
C ASP A 143 1.68 -21.00 -2.65
N LEU A 144 2.32 -20.11 -3.41
CA LEU A 144 1.86 -18.76 -3.68
C LEU A 144 0.58 -18.71 -4.53
N SER A 145 0.33 -19.73 -5.35
CA SER A 145 -0.84 -19.77 -6.23
C SER A 145 -2.17 -19.77 -5.46
N PRO A 146 -3.16 -18.95 -5.87
CA PRO A 146 -4.53 -19.01 -5.35
C PRO A 146 -5.32 -20.24 -5.83
N LEU A 147 -4.77 -21.01 -6.78
CA LEU A 147 -5.42 -22.17 -7.39
C LEU A 147 -4.63 -23.44 -7.09
N TYR A 148 -5.32 -24.52 -6.74
CA TYR A 148 -4.73 -25.85 -6.78
C TYR A 148 -4.61 -26.31 -8.24
N VAL A 149 -3.53 -27.01 -8.58
CA VAL A 149 -3.35 -27.60 -9.91
C VAL A 149 -4.05 -28.96 -9.97
N LYS A 150 -4.67 -29.27 -11.11
CA LYS A 150 -5.19 -30.62 -11.37
C LYS A 150 -4.06 -31.50 -11.91
N LEU A 151 -3.74 -32.58 -11.20
CA LEU A 151 -2.66 -33.52 -11.59
C LEU A 151 -3.06 -34.49 -12.71
N THR A 152 -4.32 -34.47 -13.14
CA THR A 152 -4.87 -35.36 -14.17
C THR A 152 -5.15 -34.62 -15.48
N ASP A 153 -5.21 -35.39 -16.56
CA ASP A 153 -5.15 -34.91 -17.94
C ASP A 153 -6.07 -33.72 -18.28
N VAL A 154 -5.50 -32.86 -19.13
CA VAL A 154 -6.20 -31.80 -19.85
C VAL A 154 -7.24 -32.47 -20.75
N GLY A 155 -8.50 -32.05 -20.59
CA GLY A 155 -9.58 -32.53 -21.46
C GLY A 155 -9.31 -32.20 -22.94
N PRO A 156 -10.09 -32.78 -23.87
CA PRO A 156 -9.93 -32.47 -25.29
C PRO A 156 -10.02 -30.95 -25.53
N PRO A 157 -9.30 -30.42 -26.54
CA PRO A 157 -9.36 -29.00 -26.88
C PRO A 157 -10.82 -28.58 -27.08
N GLN A 158 -11.24 -27.56 -26.33
CA GLN A 158 -12.59 -27.02 -26.42
C GLN A 158 -12.56 -25.50 -26.23
N GLN A 159 -13.63 -24.86 -26.67
CA GLN A 159 -13.81 -23.42 -26.54
C GLN A 159 -14.39 -23.08 -25.18
N TYR A 160 -13.84 -22.05 -24.57
CA TYR A 160 -14.19 -21.54 -23.26
C TYR A 160 -14.71 -20.11 -23.36
N ASN A 161 -15.86 -19.85 -22.76
CA ASN A 161 -16.39 -18.50 -22.61
C ASN A 161 -16.15 -18.02 -21.19
N MET A 162 -15.55 -16.84 -21.04
CA MET A 162 -15.30 -16.22 -19.74
C MET A 162 -16.52 -15.46 -19.24
N ALA A 163 -16.76 -15.52 -17.93
CA ALA A 163 -17.71 -14.67 -17.22
C ALA A 163 -17.09 -14.20 -15.90
N LEU A 164 -17.46 -12.99 -15.47
CA LEU A 164 -17.08 -12.51 -14.13
C LEU A 164 -18.00 -13.14 -13.07
N THR A 165 -17.41 -13.49 -11.93
CA THR A 165 -18.16 -13.88 -10.74
C THR A 165 -18.78 -12.67 -10.06
N ARG A 166 -19.54 -12.88 -8.98
CA ARG A 166 -20.05 -11.78 -8.15
C ARG A 166 -18.89 -10.96 -7.59
N GLU A 167 -17.86 -11.62 -7.09
CA GLU A 167 -16.65 -11.01 -6.54
C GLU A 167 -15.90 -10.22 -7.61
N GLY A 168 -15.76 -10.78 -8.83
CA GLY A 168 -15.18 -10.10 -9.98
C GLY A 168 -15.93 -8.83 -10.38
N MET A 169 -17.28 -8.88 -10.38
CA MET A 169 -18.10 -7.70 -10.66
C MET A 169 -17.95 -6.58 -9.62
N LEU A 170 -17.58 -6.91 -8.38
CA LEU A 170 -17.32 -5.91 -7.34
C LEU A 170 -15.95 -5.24 -7.49
N GLN A 171 -15.00 -5.86 -8.19
CA GLN A 171 -13.68 -5.31 -8.42
C GLN A 171 -13.72 -4.31 -9.60
N PRO A 172 -13.48 -3.00 -9.38
CA PRO A 172 -13.53 -2.02 -10.46
C PRO A 172 -12.52 -2.31 -11.58
N TRP A 173 -11.32 -2.76 -11.22
CA TRP A 173 -10.23 -3.09 -12.16
C TRP A 173 -10.51 -4.32 -13.04
N MET A 174 -11.51 -5.15 -12.69
CA MET A 174 -11.95 -6.29 -13.51
C MET A 174 -13.00 -5.91 -14.55
N ARG A 175 -13.67 -4.76 -14.39
CA ARG A 175 -14.75 -4.30 -15.26
C ARG A 175 -14.21 -3.29 -16.27
N LEU A 176 -14.68 -3.35 -17.51
CA LEU A 176 -14.38 -2.32 -18.52
C LEU A 176 -15.54 -1.36 -18.74
N ARG A 177 -16.73 -1.69 -18.21
CA ARG A 177 -17.95 -0.89 -18.32
C ARG A 177 -18.50 -0.56 -16.94
N GLN A 178 -19.22 0.56 -16.87
CA GLN A 178 -19.76 1.08 -15.62
C GLN A 178 -20.91 0.22 -15.09
N THR A 179 -21.76 -0.29 -15.99
CA THR A 179 -22.95 -1.05 -15.61
C THR A 179 -22.74 -2.56 -15.78
N ALA A 180 -23.36 -3.36 -14.90
CA ALA A 180 -23.27 -4.82 -14.95
C ALA A 180 -23.88 -5.40 -16.24
N ALA A 181 -24.88 -4.73 -16.82
CA ALA A 181 -25.53 -5.17 -18.05
C ALA A 181 -24.62 -5.01 -19.28
N GLU A 182 -23.96 -3.85 -19.42
CA GLU A 182 -22.98 -3.61 -20.49
C GLU A 182 -21.76 -4.52 -20.35
N GLU A 183 -21.29 -4.71 -19.11
CA GLU A 183 -20.17 -5.60 -18.81
C GLU A 183 -20.50 -7.06 -19.18
N SER A 184 -21.72 -7.52 -18.85
CA SER A 184 -22.19 -8.85 -19.25
C SER A 184 -22.36 -8.98 -20.76
N LYS A 185 -22.78 -7.91 -21.47
CA LYS A 185 -22.87 -7.89 -22.93
C LYS A 185 -21.47 -8.04 -23.55
N ARG A 186 -20.49 -7.26 -23.06
CA ARG A 186 -19.07 -7.34 -23.48
C ARG A 186 -18.53 -8.76 -23.35
N LEU A 187 -18.69 -9.37 -22.17
CA LEU A 187 -18.21 -10.74 -21.91
C LEU A 187 -18.83 -11.78 -22.85
N ARG A 188 -20.09 -11.60 -23.27
CA ARG A 188 -20.76 -12.48 -24.24
C ARG A 188 -20.30 -12.26 -25.68
N THR A 189 -19.83 -11.06 -26.02
CA THR A 189 -19.31 -10.73 -27.36
C THR A 189 -17.81 -10.97 -27.48
N MET A 190 -17.10 -11.22 -26.38
CA MET A 190 -15.69 -11.60 -26.38
C MET A 190 -15.49 -12.89 -27.19
N PRO A 191 -14.36 -13.00 -27.92
CA PRO A 191 -14.02 -14.24 -28.59
C PRO A 191 -13.79 -15.36 -27.55
N PRO A 192 -14.17 -16.60 -27.87
CA PRO A 192 -13.88 -17.73 -27.00
C PRO A 192 -12.38 -18.01 -26.94
N PHE A 193 -11.95 -18.59 -25.83
CA PHE A 193 -10.58 -19.03 -25.56
C PHE A 193 -10.44 -20.52 -25.89
N ASP A 194 -9.32 -20.91 -26.50
CA ASP A 194 -9.05 -22.31 -26.87
C ASP A 194 -8.12 -23.00 -25.86
N SER A 195 -7.38 -22.22 -25.07
CA SER A 195 -6.37 -22.73 -24.13
C SER A 195 -6.59 -22.21 -22.71
N VAL A 196 -6.97 -23.13 -21.82
CA VAL A 196 -7.11 -22.85 -20.38
C VAL A 196 -6.47 -23.99 -19.60
N ASN A 197 -5.62 -23.66 -18.64
CA ASN A 197 -5.00 -24.63 -17.74
C ASN A 197 -6.06 -25.37 -16.91
N ALA A 198 -5.88 -26.67 -16.76
CA ALA A 198 -6.73 -27.49 -15.91
C ALA A 198 -6.40 -27.22 -14.43
N VAL A 199 -7.22 -26.41 -13.79
CA VAL A 199 -7.07 -26.05 -12.37
C VAL A 199 -8.11 -26.76 -11.51
N GLY A 200 -7.75 -27.01 -10.26
CA GLY A 200 -8.62 -27.57 -9.24
C GLY A 200 -9.45 -26.48 -8.55
N SER A 201 -9.71 -26.67 -7.26
CA SER A 201 -10.42 -25.68 -6.45
C SER A 201 -9.54 -24.47 -6.10
N LEU A 202 -10.18 -23.40 -5.64
CA LEU A 202 -9.48 -22.29 -5.01
C LEU A 202 -8.84 -22.71 -3.68
N LYS A 203 -7.72 -22.07 -3.33
CA LYS A 203 -7.14 -22.16 -2.00
C LYS A 203 -7.98 -21.38 -0.97
N PRO A 204 -7.94 -21.76 0.32
CA PRO A 204 -8.56 -20.97 1.38
C PRO A 204 -8.05 -19.53 1.37
N GLY A 205 -8.95 -18.54 1.35
CA GLY A 205 -8.60 -17.12 1.31
C GLY A 205 -8.44 -16.53 -0.10
N ALA A 206 -8.53 -17.35 -1.15
CA ALA A 206 -8.58 -16.88 -2.52
C ALA A 206 -10.00 -16.50 -2.95
N TYR A 207 -10.09 -15.46 -3.77
CA TYR A 207 -11.33 -14.99 -4.40
C TYR A 207 -11.29 -15.32 -5.88
N GLN A 208 -12.33 -16.00 -6.36
CA GLN A 208 -12.54 -16.22 -7.79
C GLN A 208 -13.11 -14.96 -8.40
N LEU A 209 -12.43 -14.35 -9.38
CA LEU A 209 -12.91 -13.14 -10.06
C LEU A 209 -13.55 -13.46 -11.41
N ALA A 210 -13.10 -14.50 -12.08
CA ALA A 210 -13.69 -14.97 -13.32
C ALA A 210 -13.76 -16.49 -13.36
N SER A 211 -14.78 -16.99 -14.06
CA SER A 211 -14.89 -18.39 -14.46
C SER A 211 -14.84 -18.49 -15.98
N VAL A 212 -14.43 -19.66 -16.46
CA VAL A 212 -14.67 -20.06 -17.84
C VAL A 212 -15.60 -21.25 -17.86
N THR A 213 -16.45 -21.31 -18.88
CA THR A 213 -17.36 -22.45 -19.10
C THR A 213 -17.09 -23.05 -20.47
N GLY A 214 -16.80 -24.35 -20.49
CA GLY A 214 -16.59 -25.15 -21.70
C GLY A 214 -17.89 -25.49 -22.41
N LYS A 215 -17.80 -26.10 -23.59
CA LYS A 215 -18.98 -26.57 -24.36
C LYS A 215 -19.71 -27.72 -23.66
N ASP A 216 -19.00 -28.47 -22.84
CA ASP A 216 -19.52 -29.50 -21.94
C ASP A 216 -20.36 -28.93 -20.78
N GLY A 217 -20.41 -27.61 -20.61
CA GLY A 217 -21.09 -26.92 -19.51
C GLY A 217 -20.32 -26.95 -18.20
N GLN A 218 -19.12 -27.54 -18.16
CA GLN A 218 -18.27 -27.53 -16.98
C GLN A 218 -17.65 -26.15 -16.81
N SER A 219 -17.71 -25.63 -15.59
CA SER A 219 -17.13 -24.34 -15.24
C SER A 219 -15.91 -24.52 -14.34
N GLN A 220 -14.85 -23.78 -14.61
CA GLN A 220 -13.63 -23.75 -13.79
C GLN A 220 -13.14 -22.31 -13.55
N PRO A 221 -12.34 -22.07 -12.50
CA PRO A 221 -11.72 -20.78 -12.28
C PRO A 221 -10.85 -20.35 -13.46
N ALA A 222 -11.04 -19.11 -13.89
CA ALA A 222 -10.23 -18.49 -14.95
C ALA A 222 -9.27 -17.47 -14.36
N ILE A 223 -9.74 -16.67 -13.40
CA ILE A 223 -8.93 -15.66 -12.71
C ILE A 223 -9.25 -15.76 -11.24
N ALA A 224 -8.21 -15.90 -10.43
CA ALA A 224 -8.31 -15.90 -8.98
C ALA A 224 -7.22 -15.03 -8.37
N VAL A 225 -7.53 -14.41 -7.24
CA VAL A 225 -6.59 -13.57 -6.49
C VAL A 225 -6.61 -13.93 -5.01
N GLN A 226 -5.49 -13.72 -4.33
CA GLN A 226 -5.41 -13.82 -2.89
C GLN A 226 -4.40 -12.82 -2.32
N ARG A 227 -4.57 -12.47 -1.04
CA ARG A 227 -3.50 -11.80 -0.27
C ARG A 227 -2.55 -12.86 0.26
N PHE A 228 -1.26 -12.55 0.26
CA PHE A 228 -0.23 -13.43 0.77
C PHE A 228 0.82 -12.61 1.50
N GLY A 229 0.88 -12.74 2.84
CA GLY A 229 1.66 -11.83 3.68
C GLY A 229 1.22 -10.37 3.50
N LYS A 230 2.16 -9.47 3.21
CA LYS A 230 1.87 -8.06 2.91
C LYS A 230 1.45 -7.82 1.45
N GLY A 231 1.73 -8.77 0.55
CA GLY A 231 1.50 -8.63 -0.89
C GLY A 231 0.22 -9.30 -1.38
N LYS A 232 0.14 -9.44 -2.70
CA LYS A 232 -1.00 -10.04 -3.39
C LYS A 232 -0.56 -10.86 -4.59
N VAL A 233 -1.30 -11.95 -4.82
CA VAL A 233 -1.04 -12.89 -5.90
C VAL A 233 -2.29 -13.03 -6.77
N GLY A 234 -2.12 -12.91 -8.08
CA GLY A 234 -3.12 -13.25 -9.08
C GLY A 234 -2.69 -14.46 -9.89
N ALA A 235 -3.66 -15.30 -10.25
CA ALA A 235 -3.49 -16.37 -11.22
C ALA A 235 -4.50 -16.22 -12.34
N VAL A 236 -4.02 -16.28 -13.58
CA VAL A 236 -4.83 -16.29 -14.80
C VAL A 236 -4.65 -17.64 -15.46
N ALA A 237 -5.65 -18.50 -15.40
CA ALA A 237 -5.59 -19.84 -16.00
C ALA A 237 -5.81 -19.84 -17.52
N ILE A 238 -6.25 -18.71 -18.10
CA ILE A 238 -6.40 -18.56 -19.55
C ILE A 238 -5.00 -18.33 -20.16
N ALA A 239 -4.59 -19.20 -21.08
CA ALA A 239 -3.26 -19.18 -21.70
C ALA A 239 -3.23 -18.47 -23.06
N ASP A 240 -4.40 -18.04 -23.57
CA ASP A 240 -4.53 -17.40 -24.87
C ASP A 240 -5.37 -16.12 -24.85
N LEU A 241 -5.21 -15.30 -23.80
CA LEU A 241 -5.78 -13.94 -23.72
C LEU A 241 -5.38 -13.08 -24.93
N TRP A 242 -4.20 -13.30 -25.50
CA TRP A 242 -3.69 -12.64 -26.69
C TRP A 242 -4.65 -12.74 -27.90
N ARG A 243 -5.49 -13.78 -27.96
CA ARG A 243 -6.50 -13.95 -29.01
C ARG A 243 -7.58 -12.88 -28.94
N TRP A 244 -7.93 -12.44 -27.74
CA TRP A 244 -8.85 -11.31 -27.56
C TRP A 244 -8.28 -10.04 -28.16
N THR A 245 -6.97 -9.80 -27.98
CA THR A 245 -6.28 -8.65 -28.57
C THR A 245 -6.18 -8.75 -30.10
N MET A 246 -6.04 -9.95 -30.66
CA MET A 246 -6.01 -10.17 -32.12
C MET A 246 -7.40 -10.13 -32.79
N ARG A 247 -8.47 -10.30 -32.01
CA ARG A 247 -9.86 -10.23 -32.47
C ARG A 247 -10.63 -9.16 -31.69
N PRO A 248 -10.21 -7.89 -31.78
CA PRO A 248 -10.86 -6.81 -31.08
C PRO A 248 -12.29 -6.64 -31.60
N ASP A 249 -13.17 -6.21 -30.70
CA ASP A 249 -14.46 -5.63 -31.11
C ASP A 249 -14.18 -4.33 -31.89
N PRO A 250 -14.66 -4.17 -33.14
CA PRO A 250 -14.46 -2.96 -33.92
C PRO A 250 -14.92 -1.67 -33.20
N GLU A 251 -15.96 -1.75 -32.37
CA GLU A 251 -16.46 -0.61 -31.61
C GLU A 251 -15.59 -0.31 -30.38
N ASN A 252 -14.87 -1.31 -29.86
CA ASN A 252 -14.16 -1.25 -28.58
C ASN A 252 -12.76 -1.88 -28.67
N SER A 253 -11.97 -1.45 -29.65
CA SER A 253 -10.68 -2.08 -29.96
C SER A 253 -9.62 -2.00 -28.84
N ASP A 254 -9.79 -1.06 -27.91
CA ASP A 254 -8.87 -0.82 -26.78
C ASP A 254 -9.16 -1.68 -25.55
N ASP A 255 -10.25 -2.46 -25.55
CA ASP A 255 -10.71 -3.19 -24.35
C ASP A 255 -9.62 -4.11 -23.75
N SER A 256 -8.90 -4.85 -24.60
CA SER A 256 -7.82 -5.74 -24.15
C SER A 256 -6.64 -4.98 -23.55
N ALA A 257 -6.29 -3.81 -24.09
CA ALA A 257 -5.21 -2.97 -23.57
C ALA A 257 -5.64 -2.25 -22.27
N GLN A 258 -6.90 -1.80 -22.18
CA GLN A 258 -7.47 -1.28 -20.94
C GLN A 258 -7.47 -2.35 -19.83
N TYR A 259 -7.75 -3.60 -20.15
CA TYR A 259 -7.67 -4.71 -19.21
C TYR A 259 -6.25 -4.93 -18.67
N TRP A 260 -5.24 -4.96 -19.56
CA TRP A 260 -3.84 -5.08 -19.14
C TRP A 260 -3.37 -3.91 -18.28
N ARG A 261 -3.73 -2.67 -18.62
CA ARG A 261 -3.42 -1.49 -17.78
C ARG A 261 -4.04 -1.60 -16.39
N GLN A 262 -5.29 -2.04 -16.30
CA GLN A 262 -5.98 -2.18 -15.00
C GLN A 262 -5.39 -3.29 -14.14
N ILE A 263 -5.03 -4.45 -14.74
CA ILE A 263 -4.31 -5.50 -14.01
C ILE A 263 -2.97 -4.98 -13.49
N THR A 264 -2.22 -4.30 -14.34
CA THR A 264 -0.89 -3.80 -13.98
C THR A 264 -0.99 -2.79 -12.84
N ARG A 265 -1.92 -1.83 -12.92
CA ARG A 265 -2.21 -0.87 -11.83
C ARG A 265 -2.71 -1.56 -10.57
N TRP A 266 -3.53 -2.61 -10.71
CA TRP A 266 -3.94 -3.42 -9.56
C TRP A 266 -2.74 -4.12 -8.92
N LEU A 267 -1.75 -4.60 -9.67
CA LEU A 267 -0.56 -5.24 -9.11
C LEU A 267 0.29 -4.26 -8.29
N VAL A 268 0.55 -3.06 -8.82
CA VAL A 268 1.48 -2.09 -8.20
C VAL A 268 0.83 -1.12 -7.22
N GLY A 269 -0.50 -0.93 -7.27
CA GLY A 269 -1.17 0.20 -6.62
C GLY A 269 -1.11 0.26 -5.10
N ASP A 270 -0.93 -0.87 -4.41
CA ASP A 270 -0.86 -0.93 -2.93
C ASP A 270 0.52 -1.40 -2.43
N VAL A 271 1.54 -1.34 -3.29
CA VAL A 271 2.85 -1.91 -2.97
C VAL A 271 3.62 -0.94 -2.07
N PRO A 272 4.15 -1.41 -0.92
CA PRO A 272 4.94 -0.56 -0.03
C PRO A 272 6.20 -0.02 -0.71
N ARG A 273 6.46 1.27 -0.50
CA ARG A 273 7.69 1.94 -0.94
C ARG A 273 8.73 1.92 0.18
N ARG A 274 10.00 2.11 -0.17
CA ARG A 274 11.11 2.22 0.79
C ARG A 274 10.97 3.43 1.71
N ALA A 275 10.38 4.51 1.22
CA ALA A 275 9.98 5.66 2.01
C ALA A 275 8.53 6.01 1.68
N ASP A 276 7.67 6.05 2.68
CA ASP A 276 6.28 6.47 2.56
C ASP A 276 5.94 7.53 3.61
N LEU A 277 5.06 8.45 3.26
CA LEU A 277 4.61 9.53 4.14
C LEU A 277 3.08 9.54 4.14
N SER A 278 2.52 9.49 5.34
CA SER A 278 1.07 9.63 5.55
C SER A 278 0.77 10.77 6.51
N ALA A 279 -0.29 11.51 6.21
CA ALA A 279 -0.80 12.58 7.06
C ALA A 279 -2.19 12.17 7.57
N ARG A 280 -2.36 12.11 8.89
CA ARG A 280 -3.64 11.77 9.52
C ARG A 280 -3.96 12.77 10.63
N PRO A 281 -5.22 13.17 10.83
CA PRO A 281 -5.62 13.94 12.00
C PRO A 281 -5.19 13.21 13.29
N SER A 282 -4.71 13.96 14.28
CA SER A 282 -4.38 13.36 15.57
C SER A 282 -5.65 12.86 16.28
N PRO A 283 -5.63 11.67 16.90
CA PRO A 283 -6.73 11.20 17.74
C PRO A 283 -6.91 12.02 19.02
N ASP A 284 -5.83 12.59 19.54
CA ASP A 284 -5.79 13.26 20.85
C ASP A 284 -6.01 14.76 20.76
N ASP A 285 -5.71 15.35 19.60
CA ASP A 285 -5.83 16.79 19.36
C ASP A 285 -6.46 17.04 17.98
N ASP A 286 -7.66 17.60 18.00
CA ASP A 286 -8.45 17.87 16.80
C ASP A 286 -7.80 18.85 15.82
N ASP A 287 -6.84 19.66 16.29
CA ASP A 287 -6.13 20.67 15.51
C ASP A 287 -4.77 20.20 15.01
N ALA A 288 -4.29 19.04 15.48
CA ALA A 288 -3.02 18.46 15.09
C ALA A 288 -3.14 17.49 13.92
N VAL A 289 -2.11 17.46 13.09
CA VAL A 289 -1.91 16.42 12.08
C VAL A 289 -0.65 15.65 12.41
N VAL A 290 -0.80 14.34 12.55
CA VAL A 290 0.30 13.40 12.71
C VAL A 290 0.81 13.04 11.33
N LEU A 291 2.05 13.44 11.06
CA LEU A 291 2.81 13.03 9.89
C LEU A 291 3.59 11.78 10.29
N ARG A 292 3.29 10.65 9.65
CA ARG A 292 3.99 9.39 9.85
C ARG A 292 4.81 9.06 8.61
N VAL A 293 6.10 8.82 8.82
CA VAL A 293 7.04 8.36 7.78
C VAL A 293 7.43 6.92 8.11
N ASP A 294 7.23 6.01 7.15
CA ASP A 294 7.75 4.64 7.22
C ASP A 294 8.97 4.55 6.29
N ALA A 295 10.10 4.08 6.81
CA ALA A 295 11.40 4.10 6.15
C ALA A 295 12.13 2.74 6.24
N TYR A 296 12.57 2.25 5.09
CA TYR A 296 13.18 0.93 4.91
C TYR A 296 14.43 0.98 4.02
N ASP A 297 15.33 0.02 4.21
CA ASP A 297 16.50 -0.18 3.36
C ASP A 297 16.15 -0.86 2.01
N GLU A 298 17.17 -1.30 1.27
CA GLU A 298 17.00 -1.97 -0.04
C GLU A 298 16.37 -3.36 0.08
N SER A 299 16.64 -4.06 1.18
CA SER A 299 16.06 -5.37 1.51
C SER A 299 14.70 -5.24 2.23
N PHE A 300 14.14 -4.02 2.31
CA PHE A 300 12.88 -3.69 2.99
C PHE A 300 12.88 -3.98 4.50
N LEU A 301 14.06 -3.92 5.14
CA LEU A 301 14.20 -3.94 6.57
C LEU A 301 14.07 -2.51 7.15
N PRO A 302 13.51 -2.35 8.36
CA PRO A 302 13.33 -1.04 8.98
C PRO A 302 14.65 -0.31 9.23
N LEU A 303 14.75 0.97 8.83
CA LEU A 303 15.92 1.79 9.15
C LEU A 303 15.97 2.13 10.63
N GLU A 304 17.16 2.07 11.23
CA GLU A 304 17.35 2.32 12.67
C GLU A 304 17.50 3.81 12.99
N ASN A 305 18.42 4.53 12.31
CA ASN A 305 18.72 5.94 12.62
C ASN A 305 18.73 6.87 11.38
N PRO A 306 17.69 6.84 10.53
CA PRO A 306 17.64 7.71 9.37
C PRO A 306 17.48 9.18 9.76
N THR A 307 18.03 10.07 8.93
CA THR A 307 17.77 11.50 9.04
C THR A 307 16.53 11.83 8.20
N ILE A 308 15.44 12.25 8.86
CA ILE A 308 14.16 12.53 8.20
C ILE A 308 13.74 13.97 8.47
N SER A 309 13.78 14.79 7.42
CA SER A 309 13.31 16.17 7.46
C SER A 309 12.05 16.32 6.62
N ILE A 310 10.97 16.79 7.23
CA ILE A 310 9.66 16.96 6.62
C ILE A 310 9.40 18.45 6.36
N ASN A 311 9.30 18.82 5.09
CA ASN A 311 8.93 20.17 4.67
C ASN A 311 7.42 20.26 4.42
N VAL A 312 6.71 21.04 5.25
CA VAL A 312 5.28 21.31 5.14
C VAL A 312 5.06 22.64 4.45
N VAL A 313 4.45 22.62 3.26
CA VAL A 313 4.01 23.82 2.54
C VAL A 313 2.56 24.14 2.94
N LYS A 314 2.37 25.36 3.42
CA LYS A 314 1.09 25.92 3.87
C LYS A 314 0.26 26.46 2.70
N PRO A 315 -1.05 26.72 2.91
CA PRO A 315 -1.92 27.34 1.92
C PRO A 315 -1.45 28.74 1.45
N ASP A 316 -0.73 29.47 2.29
CA ASP A 316 -0.20 30.81 1.98
C ASP A 316 1.16 30.76 1.24
N GLY A 317 1.68 29.56 0.95
CA GLY A 317 2.95 29.32 0.29
C GLY A 317 4.17 29.35 1.21
N GLN A 318 4.01 29.63 2.51
CA GLN A 318 5.10 29.49 3.47
C GLN A 318 5.42 28.02 3.72
N SER A 319 6.68 27.74 4.04
CA SER A 319 7.16 26.38 4.29
C SER A 319 7.73 26.27 5.69
N LEU A 320 7.43 25.18 6.41
CA LEU A 320 8.01 24.84 7.70
C LEU A 320 8.70 23.48 7.62
N THR A 321 9.93 23.39 8.11
CA THR A 321 10.65 22.12 8.22
C THR A 321 10.52 21.55 9.63
N LEU A 322 10.18 20.28 9.71
CA LEU A 322 10.05 19.50 10.94
C LEU A 322 11.01 18.31 10.87
N ASP A 323 11.60 17.93 12.00
CA ASP A 323 12.37 16.70 12.11
C ASP A 323 11.49 15.58 12.68
N ALA A 324 11.47 14.44 12.00
CA ALA A 324 10.69 13.28 12.47
C ALA A 324 11.43 12.54 13.58
N LYS A 325 10.69 12.05 14.56
CA LYS A 325 11.22 11.28 15.70
C LYS A 325 10.79 9.82 15.60
N PRO A 326 11.62 8.87 16.05
CA PRO A 326 11.26 7.45 16.00
C PRO A 326 10.06 7.15 16.90
N ILE A 327 9.17 6.28 16.42
CA ILE A 327 8.08 5.71 17.21
C ILE A 327 8.63 4.48 17.94
N GLY A 328 8.83 4.58 19.25
CA GLY A 328 9.51 3.53 20.04
C GLY A 328 8.88 2.13 19.99
N GLU A 329 7.61 2.00 19.58
CA GLU A 329 6.90 0.72 19.49
C GLU A 329 7.02 0.06 18.10
N ILE A 330 7.36 0.81 17.05
CA ILE A 330 7.30 0.34 15.67
C ILE A 330 8.63 0.66 14.97
N PRO A 331 9.51 -0.34 14.76
CA PRO A 331 10.76 -0.15 14.02
C PRO A 331 10.52 0.41 12.61
N GLY A 332 11.37 1.36 12.19
CA GLY A 332 11.30 2.02 10.88
C GLY A 332 10.14 3.00 10.71
N ALA A 333 9.34 3.25 11.75
CA ALA A 333 8.29 4.23 11.73
C ALA A 333 8.68 5.48 12.54
N PHE A 334 8.49 6.64 11.93
CA PHE A 334 8.85 7.94 12.48
C PHE A 334 7.65 8.86 12.43
N THR A 335 7.59 9.82 13.35
CA THR A 335 6.47 10.76 13.43
C THR A 335 6.91 12.19 13.71
N ALA A 336 6.17 13.12 13.14
CA ALA A 336 6.19 14.53 13.50
C ALA A 336 4.74 15.02 13.63
N GLU A 337 4.48 15.84 14.64
CA GLU A 337 3.18 16.50 14.80
C GLU A 337 3.27 17.92 14.24
N TYR A 338 2.26 18.28 13.44
CA TYR A 338 2.13 19.60 12.87
C TYR A 338 0.83 20.25 13.33
N TYR A 339 0.93 21.53 13.69
CA TYR A 339 -0.17 22.33 14.22
C TYR A 339 -0.26 23.62 13.41
N ASP A 340 -1.42 23.88 12.82
CA ASP A 340 -1.70 25.12 12.12
C ASP A 340 -3.20 25.38 12.00
N ASP A 341 -3.58 26.63 12.22
CA ASP A 341 -4.98 27.06 12.27
C ASP A 341 -5.52 27.54 10.91
N HIS A 342 -4.67 27.70 9.90
CA HIS A 342 -5.09 28.20 8.59
C HIS A 342 -5.97 27.17 7.83
N PRO A 343 -7.08 27.60 7.21
CA PRO A 343 -7.88 26.73 6.36
C PRO A 343 -7.23 26.60 4.98
N GLY A 344 -7.23 25.39 4.42
CA GLY A 344 -6.72 25.15 3.07
C GLY A 344 -6.02 23.81 2.90
N GLN A 345 -5.28 23.73 1.80
CA GLN A 345 -4.53 22.54 1.41
C GLN A 345 -3.09 22.64 1.90
N TYR A 346 -2.60 21.57 2.48
CA TYR A 346 -1.24 21.41 2.93
C TYR A 346 -0.57 20.29 2.16
N VAL A 347 0.72 20.44 1.88
CA VAL A 347 1.55 19.41 1.26
C VAL A 347 2.80 19.23 2.09
N ALA A 348 3.00 18.05 2.66
CA ALA A 348 4.23 17.64 3.29
C ALA A 348 5.09 16.84 2.30
N THR A 349 6.38 17.16 2.25
CA THR A 349 7.39 16.37 1.53
C THR A 349 8.46 15.98 2.54
N ALA A 350 8.66 14.68 2.75
CA ALA A 350 9.76 14.19 3.58
C ALA A 350 10.99 13.96 2.72
N GLU A 351 12.17 14.29 3.22
CA GLU A 351 13.46 13.85 2.69
C GLU A 351 14.01 12.81 3.66
N VAL A 352 14.09 11.55 3.22
CA VAL A 352 14.55 10.42 4.02
C VAL A 352 15.95 10.05 3.58
N ARG A 353 16.92 10.20 4.47
CA ARG A 353 18.31 9.76 4.24
C ARG A 353 18.68 8.63 5.18
N SER A 354 19.38 7.63 4.67
CA SER A 354 19.91 6.52 5.45
C SER A 354 20.99 6.98 6.44
N ASP A 355 21.42 6.07 7.31
CA ASP A 355 22.48 6.29 8.29
C ASP A 355 23.81 6.73 7.61
N ASP A 356 24.05 6.25 6.39
CA ASP A 356 25.21 6.60 5.56
C ASP A 356 25.04 7.91 4.76
N GLY A 357 23.87 8.56 4.87
CA GLY A 357 23.54 9.81 4.21
C GLY A 357 23.02 9.69 2.78
N GLU A 358 22.78 8.46 2.31
CA GLU A 358 22.17 8.21 0.99
C GLU A 358 20.69 8.58 0.98
N LEU A 359 20.21 9.19 -0.11
CA LEU A 359 18.80 9.54 -0.25
C LEU A 359 17.97 8.29 -0.56
N VAL A 360 17.17 7.85 0.40
CA VAL A 360 16.26 6.70 0.26
C VAL A 360 15.01 7.09 -0.53
N GLY A 361 14.50 8.31 -0.32
CA GLY A 361 13.36 8.81 -1.09
C GLY A 361 12.81 10.13 -0.58
N THR A 362 11.90 10.69 -1.40
CA THR A 362 11.22 11.95 -1.08
C THR A 362 9.68 11.82 -1.15
N PRO A 363 9.05 11.07 -0.23
CA PRO A 363 7.60 10.84 -0.27
C PRO A 363 6.82 12.12 0.05
N LYS A 364 5.60 12.20 -0.50
CA LYS A 364 4.71 13.36 -0.35
C LYS A 364 3.35 12.92 0.17
N ALA A 365 2.79 13.72 1.08
CA ALA A 365 1.43 13.58 1.55
C ALA A 365 0.72 14.94 1.52
N GLY A 366 -0.57 14.92 1.22
CA GLY A 366 -1.41 16.10 1.30
C GLY A 366 -2.57 15.88 2.25
N TRP A 367 -2.99 16.94 2.92
CA TRP A 367 -4.25 16.98 3.66
C TRP A 367 -4.92 18.33 3.47
N THR A 368 -6.22 18.38 3.77
CA THR A 368 -6.99 19.62 3.75
C THR A 368 -7.53 19.88 5.14
N ARG A 369 -7.39 21.10 5.63
CA ARG A 369 -7.99 21.54 6.89
C ARG A 369 -9.17 22.46 6.60
N GLN A 370 -10.34 22.11 7.16
CA GLN A 370 -11.56 22.89 7.06
C GLN A 370 -12.05 23.22 8.48
N ILE A 371 -11.91 24.48 8.89
CA ILE A 371 -12.27 24.94 10.25
C ILE A 371 -13.75 24.71 10.55
N ALA A 372 -14.63 24.93 9.57
CA ALA A 372 -16.07 24.80 9.75
C ALA A 372 -16.64 23.40 9.44
N GLY A 373 -15.86 22.50 8.81
CA GLY A 373 -16.38 21.22 8.31
C GLY A 373 -16.82 20.26 9.42
N LYS A 374 -16.05 20.20 10.52
CA LYS A 374 -16.30 19.25 11.62
C LYS A 374 -17.61 19.54 12.38
N GLU A 375 -18.01 20.81 12.53
CA GLU A 375 -19.31 21.16 13.13
C GLU A 375 -20.49 20.67 12.26
N PHE A 376 -20.31 20.61 10.94
CA PHE A 376 -21.32 20.07 10.01
C PHE A 376 -21.26 18.55 9.86
N ASP A 377 -20.15 17.89 10.19
CA ASP A 377 -20.04 16.42 10.20
C ASP A 377 -20.88 15.80 11.32
N SER A 378 -21.00 16.49 12.47
CA SER A 378 -21.88 16.11 13.58
C SER A 378 -22.99 17.14 13.79
N ILE A 379 -24.08 17.01 13.01
CA ILE A 379 -25.29 17.84 13.14
C ILE A 379 -26.03 17.56 14.48
N GLY A 380 -25.64 16.50 15.21
CA GLY A 380 -26.23 16.11 16.48
C GLY A 380 -25.63 16.84 17.69
N VAL A 381 -26.48 17.15 18.68
CA VAL A 381 -26.07 17.75 19.96
C VAL A 381 -25.15 16.77 20.73
N ASN A 382 -23.94 17.19 21.07
CA ASN A 382 -23.01 16.42 21.91
C ASN A 382 -23.46 16.43 23.38
N ARG A 383 -24.47 15.61 23.71
CA ARG A 383 -25.01 15.47 25.07
C ARG A 383 -23.95 15.12 26.13
N PRO A 384 -23.00 14.19 25.89
CA PRO A 384 -21.97 13.88 26.87
C PRO A 384 -21.11 15.09 27.26
N LEU A 385 -20.72 15.91 26.28
CA LEU A 385 -19.96 17.14 26.55
C LEU A 385 -20.79 18.13 27.37
N LEU A 386 -22.06 18.33 27.00
CA LEU A 386 -22.96 19.24 27.73
C LEU A 386 -23.23 18.78 29.17
N GLU A 387 -23.39 17.48 29.41
CA GLU A 387 -23.52 16.91 30.75
C GLU A 387 -22.26 17.14 31.60
N ARG A 388 -21.08 17.01 30.99
CA ARG A 388 -19.80 17.28 31.66
C ARG A 388 -19.67 18.74 32.06
N ILE A 389 -19.94 19.66 31.13
CA ILE A 389 -19.92 21.11 31.38
C ILE A 389 -20.92 21.47 32.48
N ALA A 390 -22.15 20.94 32.43
CA ALA A 390 -23.16 21.18 33.45
C ALA A 390 -22.68 20.71 34.83
N LYS A 391 -22.10 19.51 34.92
CA LYS A 391 -21.57 18.96 36.19
C LYS A 391 -20.41 19.78 36.76
N GLU A 392 -19.49 20.26 35.92
CA GLU A 392 -18.31 21.03 36.35
C GLU A 392 -18.65 22.48 36.71
N SER A 393 -19.60 23.11 36.00
CA SER A 393 -20.07 24.47 36.27
C SER A 393 -21.15 24.55 37.36
N GLY A 394 -21.70 23.41 37.80
CA GLY A 394 -22.85 23.34 38.68
C GLY A 394 -24.19 23.68 38.00
N GLY A 395 -24.22 23.70 36.67
CA GLY A 395 -25.43 23.87 35.86
C GLY A 395 -26.24 22.59 35.69
N GLU A 396 -27.37 22.68 34.97
CA GLU A 396 -28.23 21.54 34.62
C GLU A 396 -28.46 21.48 33.10
N LEU A 397 -28.41 20.27 32.51
CA LEU A 397 -28.77 20.05 31.11
C LEU A 397 -30.29 19.91 30.99
N ILE A 398 -30.93 20.86 30.30
CA ILE A 398 -32.38 20.89 30.13
C ILE A 398 -32.75 20.25 28.80
N LYS A 399 -33.70 19.31 28.83
CA LYS A 399 -34.29 18.75 27.60
C LYS A 399 -35.38 19.67 27.07
N GLU A 400 -35.63 19.60 25.77
CA GLU A 400 -36.66 20.42 25.11
C GLU A 400 -38.05 20.26 25.76
N GLU A 401 -38.41 19.05 26.19
CA GLU A 401 -39.66 18.73 26.90
C GLU A 401 -39.78 19.43 28.28
N ASP A 402 -38.66 19.74 28.92
CA ASP A 402 -38.60 20.33 30.25
C ASP A 402 -38.47 21.86 30.23
N LEU A 403 -38.43 22.47 29.04
CA LEU A 403 -38.17 23.90 28.86
C LEU A 403 -39.24 24.78 29.53
N GLU A 404 -40.51 24.41 29.43
CA GLU A 404 -41.59 25.15 30.09
C GLU A 404 -41.44 25.11 31.62
N LEU A 405 -41.04 23.95 32.14
CA LEU A 405 -40.89 23.72 33.58
C LEU A 405 -39.69 24.52 34.11
N PHE A 406 -38.58 24.52 33.38
CA PHE A 406 -37.44 25.38 33.65
C PHE A 406 -37.79 26.88 33.62
N SER A 407 -38.55 27.35 32.62
CA SER A 407 -38.96 28.76 32.52
C SER A 407 -39.76 29.24 33.73
N ARG A 408 -40.57 28.34 34.33
CA ARG A 408 -41.32 28.61 35.55
C ARG A 408 -40.41 28.61 36.78
N LYS A 409 -39.45 27.69 36.84
CA LYS A 409 -38.43 27.57 37.91
C LYS A 409 -37.51 28.80 37.95
N LEU A 410 -37.14 29.35 36.79
CA LEU A 410 -36.35 30.59 36.66
C LEU A 410 -36.98 31.80 37.38
N LYS A 411 -38.31 31.88 37.42
CA LYS A 411 -39.02 32.96 38.14
C LYS A 411 -38.95 32.81 39.68
N SER A 412 -38.67 31.61 40.17
CA SER A 412 -38.56 31.31 41.60
C SER A 412 -37.14 31.03 42.06
N GLU A 413 -36.19 30.85 41.15
CA GLU A 413 -34.77 30.67 41.49
C GLU A 413 -34.15 31.99 41.95
N LYS A 414 -33.64 31.96 43.18
CA LYS A 414 -32.82 33.03 43.71
C LYS A 414 -31.41 32.83 43.20
N VAL A 415 -31.05 33.52 42.11
CA VAL A 415 -29.65 33.59 41.67
C VAL A 415 -28.85 34.18 42.84
N PRO A 416 -27.83 33.47 43.36
CA PRO A 416 -26.99 34.03 44.40
C PRO A 416 -26.21 35.20 43.81
N VAL A 417 -26.67 36.42 44.11
CA VAL A 417 -25.88 37.62 43.82
C VAL A 417 -24.68 37.58 44.76
N MET A 418 -23.53 37.20 44.21
CA MET A 418 -22.27 37.25 44.92
C MET A 418 -21.84 38.71 45.04
N GLU A 419 -22.35 39.41 46.06
CA GLU A 419 -21.82 40.73 46.42
C GLU A 419 -20.47 40.53 47.12
N THR A 420 -19.42 41.10 46.54
CA THR A 420 -18.08 41.06 47.16
C THR A 420 -18.02 42.12 48.25
N TRP A 421 -18.16 41.71 49.51
CA TRP A 421 -18.04 42.61 50.66
C TRP A 421 -16.56 42.77 51.06
N VAL A 422 -16.00 43.96 50.85
CA VAL A 422 -14.65 44.30 51.32
C VAL A 422 -14.76 45.02 52.66
N TYR A 423 -14.43 44.32 53.75
CA TYR A 423 -14.32 44.94 55.08
C TYR A 423 -12.86 45.29 55.38
N PRO A 424 -12.51 46.57 55.59
CA PRO A 424 -11.16 46.94 55.98
C PRO A 424 -10.84 46.38 57.36
N LEU A 425 -9.79 45.57 57.48
CA LEU A 425 -9.38 44.97 58.75
C LEU A 425 -9.10 46.02 59.85
N TRP A 426 -8.68 47.23 59.46
CA TRP A 426 -8.35 48.32 60.38
C TRP A 426 -9.54 48.85 61.19
N HIS A 427 -10.77 48.61 60.75
CA HIS A 427 -11.98 49.00 61.50
C HIS A 427 -12.41 47.97 62.55
N ARG A 428 -11.76 46.79 62.59
CA ARG A 428 -12.05 45.81 63.63
C ARG A 428 -11.28 46.16 64.90
N GLY A 429 -12.01 46.44 65.98
CA GLY A 429 -11.42 46.86 67.26
C GLY A 429 -10.33 45.92 67.81
N TRP A 430 -10.38 44.63 67.47
CA TRP A 430 -9.33 43.67 67.88
C TRP A 430 -7.99 43.91 67.16
N VAL A 431 -7.97 44.42 65.93
CA VAL A 431 -6.73 44.74 65.20
C VAL A 431 -6.06 45.96 65.83
N ILE A 432 -6.86 46.97 66.20
CA ILE A 432 -6.37 48.13 66.95
C ILE A 432 -5.86 47.70 68.33
N ALA A 433 -6.59 46.83 69.04
CA ALA A 433 -6.15 46.30 70.33
C ALA A 433 -4.83 45.49 70.22
N LEU A 434 -4.66 44.73 69.14
CA LEU A 434 -3.43 43.99 68.87
C LEU A 434 -2.26 44.94 68.54
N ALA A 435 -2.49 45.96 67.72
CA ALA A 435 -1.47 46.98 67.42
C ALA A 435 -1.06 47.77 68.67
N LEU A 436 -2.04 48.19 69.50
CA LEU A 436 -1.76 48.80 70.80
C LEU A 436 -1.04 47.83 71.74
N GLY A 437 -1.41 46.55 71.74
CA GLY A 437 -0.76 45.51 72.53
C GLY A 437 0.71 45.33 72.12
N CYS A 438 1.01 45.32 70.83
CA CYS A 438 2.39 45.29 70.33
C CYS A 438 3.17 46.55 70.69
N LEU A 439 2.56 47.74 70.59
CA LEU A 439 3.22 49.01 70.90
C LEU A 439 3.47 49.17 72.42
N CYS A 440 2.47 48.85 73.24
CA CYS A 440 2.62 48.80 74.70
C CYS A 440 3.58 47.69 75.13
N GLY A 441 3.57 46.56 74.45
CA GLY A 441 4.50 45.45 74.67
C GLY A 441 5.93 45.84 74.35
N GLU A 442 6.17 46.50 73.22
CA GLU A 442 7.47 47.04 72.83
C GLU A 442 7.94 48.10 73.83
N TRP A 443 7.07 49.04 74.20
CA TRP A 443 7.39 50.08 75.17
C TRP A 443 7.72 49.50 76.54
N GLY A 444 6.94 48.50 76.99
CA GLY A 444 7.21 47.74 78.20
C GLY A 444 8.55 47.02 78.15
N LEU A 445 8.86 46.35 77.03
CA LEU A 445 10.14 45.67 76.84
C LEU A 445 11.33 46.62 76.81
N ARG A 446 11.20 47.79 76.15
CA ARG A 446 12.25 48.83 76.12
C ARG A 446 12.51 49.39 77.50
N ARG A 447 11.44 49.71 78.25
CA ARG A 447 11.55 50.24 79.61
C ARG A 447 12.17 49.24 80.60
N LEU A 448 11.88 47.95 80.43
CA LEU A 448 12.49 46.87 81.23
C LEU A 448 13.96 46.62 80.89
N ARG A 449 14.39 46.86 79.65
CA ARG A 449 15.77 46.63 79.18
C ARG A 449 16.65 47.88 79.18
N GLY A 450 16.16 49.03 79.62
CA GLY A 450 16.96 50.25 79.79
C GLY A 450 17.46 50.89 78.50
N LEU A 451 16.79 50.62 77.37
CA LEU A 451 17.01 51.34 76.11
C LEU A 451 16.03 52.54 76.06
N PRO A 452 16.43 53.70 75.51
CA PRO A 452 15.56 54.87 75.44
C PRO A 452 14.25 54.63 74.66
#